data_AF-A0A925MQ62-F1
#
_entry.id   AF-A0A925MQ62-F1
#
_cell.length_a   1.000
_cell.length_b   1.000
_cell.length_c   1.000
_cell.angle_alpha   90.00
_cell.angle_beta   90.00
_cell.angle_gamma   90.00
#
_symmetry.space_group_name_H-M   'P 1'
#
loop_
_entity.id
_entity.type
_entity.pdbx_description
1 polymer ?
#
loop_
_entity_poly.entity_id
_entity_poly.type
_entity_poly.pdbx_seq_one_letter_code
_entity_poly.pdbx_strand_id
1 'polypeptide(L)' 'MVNKKISNGIVHKTPADVKKMILSKESVHEMWEDITPLARNEWICWIEDA' A
#
# COMPACT_ATOMS: atom_id res chain seq x y z
N MET A 1 -15.57 3.75 -13.37
CA MET A 1 -14.75 3.68 -12.14
C MET A 1 -13.30 3.56 -12.59
N VAL A 2 -12.44 4.51 -12.21
CA VAL A 2 -11.01 4.45 -12.55
C VAL A 2 -10.42 3.28 -11.79
N ASN A 3 -9.80 2.33 -12.50
CA ASN A 3 -9.15 1.18 -11.88
C ASN A 3 -7.82 1.64 -11.26
N LYS A 4 -7.89 2.31 -10.11
CA LYS A 4 -6.71 2.85 -9.42
C LYS A 4 -5.81 1.71 -8.95
N LYS A 5 -4.57 1.76 -9.41
CA LYS A 5 -3.50 0.84 -8.99
C LYS A 5 -2.73 1.50 -7.85
N ILE A 6 -2.16 0.67 -6.98
CA ILE A 6 -1.26 1.10 -5.91
C ILE A 6 0.10 0.45 -6.11
N SER A 7 1.16 1.14 -5.70
CA SER A 7 2.51 0.60 -5.63
C SER A 7 2.63 -0.42 -4.51
N ASN A 8 3.44 -1.46 -4.71
CA ASN A 8 3.75 -2.46 -3.68
C ASN A 8 5.08 -2.11 -2.96
N GLY A 9 5.47 -2.96 -2.02
CA GLY A 9 6.84 -3.03 -1.52
C GLY A 9 7.79 -3.65 -2.55
N ILE A 10 9.05 -3.80 -2.15
CA ILE A 10 10.11 -4.37 -3.00
C ILE A 10 9.94 -5.90 -3.11
N VAL A 11 9.76 -6.55 -1.97
CA VAL A 11 9.57 -8.00 -1.83
C VAL A 11 8.10 -8.31 -1.58
N HIS A 12 7.45 -7.52 -0.71
CA HIS A 12 6.08 -7.76 -0.27
C HIS A 12 5.05 -7.10 -1.18
N LYS A 13 3.96 -7.82 -1.46
CA LYS A 13 2.79 -7.29 -2.18
C LYS A 13 1.77 -6.77 -1.18
N THR A 14 1.10 -5.66 -1.50
CA THR A 14 0.08 -5.11 -0.61
C THR A 14 -1.12 -6.07 -0.51
N PRO A 15 -1.54 -6.47 0.71
CA PRO A 15 -2.70 -7.31 0.94
C PRO A 15 -4.00 -6.71 0.39
N ALA A 16 -4.99 -7.56 0.08
CA ALA A 16 -6.19 -7.13 -0.63
C ALA A 16 -7.09 -6.19 0.18
N ASP A 17 -7.19 -6.40 1.49
CA ASP A 17 -7.93 -5.56 2.45
C ASP A 17 -7.25 -4.21 2.64
N VAL A 18 -5.93 -4.20 2.82
CA VAL A 18 -5.12 -3.00 2.88
C VAL A 18 -5.23 -2.19 1.60
N LYS A 19 -5.16 -2.85 0.44
CA LYS A 19 -5.35 -2.19 -0.86
C LYS A 19 -6.72 -1.52 -0.95
N LYS A 20 -7.79 -2.17 -0.46
CA LYS A 20 -9.13 -1.56 -0.42
C LYS A 20 -9.15 -0.34 0.51
N MET A 21 -8.49 -0.41 1.67
CA MET A 21 -8.38 0.71 2.61
C MET A 21 -7.68 1.91 1.98
N ILE A 22 -6.52 1.69 1.34
CA ILE A 22 -5.75 2.75 0.67
C ILE A 22 -6.57 3.40 -0.44
N LEU A 23 -7.26 2.58 -1.26
CA LEU A 23 -8.08 3.08 -2.36
C LEU A 23 -9.41 3.74 -1.92
N SER A 24 -9.78 3.65 -0.63
CA SER A 24 -11.03 4.23 -0.13
C SER A 24 -10.97 5.74 0.08
N LYS A 25 -9.76 6.32 0.19
CA LYS A 25 -9.55 7.75 0.44
C LYS A 25 -8.35 8.27 -0.36
N GLU A 26 -8.57 9.35 -1.11
CA GLU A 26 -7.53 9.92 -1.99
C GLU A 26 -6.27 10.31 -1.23
N SER A 27 -6.40 10.96 -0.08
CA SER A 27 -5.26 11.38 0.73
C SER A 27 -4.43 10.20 1.26
N VAL A 28 -5.06 9.05 1.50
CA VAL A 28 -4.35 7.83 1.92
C VAL A 28 -3.63 7.22 0.73
N HIS A 29 -4.26 7.22 -0.45
CA HIS A 29 -3.61 6.78 -1.68
C HIS A 29 -2.40 7.64 -2.03
N GLU A 30 -2.52 8.97 -1.97
CA GLU A 30 -1.40 9.90 -2.19
C GLU A 30 -0.26 9.66 -1.20
N MET A 31 -0.57 9.54 0.10
CA MET A 31 0.44 9.27 1.12
C MET A 31 1.14 7.91 0.93
N TRP A 32 0.40 6.91 0.45
CA TRP A 32 0.97 5.59 0.14
C TRP A 32 1.95 5.63 -1.05
N GLU A 33 1.65 6.44 -2.07
CA GLU A 33 2.53 6.61 -3.23
C GLU A 33 3.73 7.51 -2.93
N ASP A 34 3.62 8.45 -1.98
CA ASP A 34 4.68 9.39 -1.59
C ASP A 34 5.82 8.74 -0.79
N ILE A 35 5.53 7.67 -0.05
CA ILE A 35 6.56 6.96 0.72
C ILE A 35 7.47 6.11 -0.19
N THR A 36 8.68 5.86 0.28
CA THR A 36 9.67 5.09 -0.49
C THR A 36 9.22 3.63 -0.67
N PRO A 37 9.68 2.94 -1.73
CA PRO A 37 9.44 1.51 -1.90
C PRO A 37 9.88 0.67 -0.68
N LEU A 38 10.97 1.08 -0.01
CA LEU A 38 11.43 0.44 1.22
C LEU A 38 10.44 0.64 2.37
N ALA A 39 9.93 1.86 2.58
CA ALA A 39 8.93 2.11 3.62
C ALA A 39 7.65 1.29 3.43
N ARG A 40 7.17 1.14 2.17
CA ARG A 40 6.06 0.23 1.86
C ARG A 40 6.41 -1.22 2.18
N ASN A 41 7.62 -1.66 1.83
CA ASN A 41 8.10 -3.01 2.09
C ASN A 41 8.05 -3.36 3.59
N GLU A 42 8.64 -2.50 4.42
CA GLU A 42 8.72 -2.74 5.87
C GLU A 42 7.35 -2.69 6.55
N TRP A 43 6.48 -1.76 6.13
CA TRP A 43 5.13 -1.67 6.69
C TRP A 43 4.26 -2.87 6.32
N ILE A 44 4.37 -3.38 5.08
CA ILE A 44 3.65 -4.60 4.69
C ILE A 44 4.17 -5.81 5.50
N CYS A 45 5.49 -5.96 5.63
CA CYS A 45 6.12 -7.01 6.45
C CYS A 45 5.58 -6.98 7.89
N TRP A 46 5.53 -5.80 8.51
CA TRP A 46 4.99 -5.63 9.86
C TRP A 46 3.51 -6.03 10.00
N ILE A 47 2.68 -5.84 8.97
CA ILE A 47 1.27 -6.22 8.99
C ILE A 47 1.07 -7.71 8.78
N GLU A 48 1.84 -8.32 7.88
CA GLU A 48 1.69 -9.74 7.55
C GLU A 48 2.29 -10.68 8.60
N ASP A 49 3.32 -10.23 9.34
CA ASP A 49 4.00 -11.02 10.38
C ASP A 49 3.40 -10.84 11.79
N ALA A 50 2.35 -10.03 11.95
CA ALA A 50 1.62 -9.84 13.20
C ALA A 50 0.50 -10.88 13.41
#